data_AF-A0A3M5EMZ1-F1
#
_entry.id   AF-A0A3M5EMZ1-F1
#
_cell.length_a   1.000
_cell.length_b   1.000
_cell.length_c   1.000
_cell.angle_alpha   90.00
_cell.angle_beta   90.00
_cell.angle_gamma   90.00
#
_symmetry.space_group_name_H-M   'P 1'
#
loop_
_entity.id
_entity.type
_entity.pdbx_description
1 polymer ?
#
loop_
_entity_poly.entity_id
_entity_poly.type
_entity_poly.pdbx_seq_one_letter_code
_entity_poly.pdbx_strand_id
1 'polypeptide(L)'
;MVGAVGVHDLIIVDTPDALLVADAARSQDVKFVAQELKRRGHDAFRLHRTVSRPWGTYTVLEEGRRFKIKRIVVRPKASLSLQMHHHRSEHWI
;
A
#
# COMPACT_ATOMS: atom_id res chain seq x y z
N MET A 1 2.65 -17.96 -3.24
CA MET A 1 3.57 -18.37 -4.33
C MET A 1 2.85 -18.13 -5.64
N VAL A 2 3.44 -17.38 -6.56
CA VAL A 2 2.91 -17.16 -7.91
C VAL A 2 3.94 -17.71 -8.89
N GLY A 3 3.50 -18.45 -9.90
CA GLY A 3 4.36 -19.03 -10.92
C GLY A 3 3.79 -18.72 -12.30
N ALA A 4 4.67 -18.46 -13.26
CA ALA A 4 4.32 -18.23 -14.66
C ALA A 4 5.29 -19.01 -15.55
N VAL A 5 4.75 -19.87 -16.41
CA VAL A 5 5.52 -20.77 -17.29
C VAL A 5 4.97 -20.65 -18.69
N GLY A 6 5.84 -20.47 -19.69
CA GLY A 6 5.43 -20.33 -21.10
C GLY A 6 4.72 -19.01 -21.42
N VAL A 7 4.90 -17.97 -20.61
CA VAL A 7 4.37 -16.63 -20.86
C VAL A 7 5.41 -15.74 -21.55
N HIS A 8 4.96 -14.77 -22.34
CA HIS A 8 5.82 -13.84 -23.07
C HIS A 8 5.35 -12.40 -22.85
N ASP A 9 6.32 -11.49 -22.76
CA ASP A 9 6.12 -10.03 -22.76
C ASP A 9 5.07 -9.51 -21.75
N LEU A 10 5.13 -10.03 -20.51
CA LEU A 10 4.26 -9.59 -19.43
C LEU A 10 4.93 -8.52 -18.56
N ILE A 11 4.14 -7.53 -18.16
CA ILE A 11 4.39 -6.65 -17.02
C ILE A 11 3.71 -7.27 -15.80
N ILE A 12 4.52 -7.63 -14.79
CA ILE A 12 4.04 -8.14 -13.50
C ILE A 12 4.46 -7.16 -12.41
N VAL A 13 3.48 -6.57 -11.73
CA VAL A 13 3.70 -5.67 -10.60
C VAL A 13 3.02 -6.27 -9.38
N ASP A 14 3.82 -6.69 -8.41
CA ASP A 14 3.36 -7.22 -7.13
C ASP A 14 3.50 -6.13 -6.05
N THR A 15 2.37 -5.66 -5.55
CA THR A 15 2.30 -4.75 -4.40
C THR A 15 1.60 -5.45 -3.23
N PRO A 16 1.83 -5.02 -1.99
CA PRO A 16 1.20 -5.64 -0.82
C PRO A 16 -0.34 -5.66 -0.80
N ASP A 17 -0.99 -4.90 -1.68
CA ASP A 17 -2.43 -4.71 -1.81
C ASP A 17 -3.01 -5.23 -3.15
N ALA A 18 -2.17 -5.51 -4.15
CA ALA A 18 -2.62 -6.02 -5.45
C ALA A 18 -1.49 -6.69 -6.26
N LEU A 19 -1.86 -7.66 -7.09
CA LEU A 19 -1.01 -8.20 -8.15
C LEU A 19 -1.58 -7.76 -9.51
N LEU A 20 -0.82 -6.96 -10.27
CA LEU A 20 -1.13 -6.63 -11.65
C LEU A 20 -0.32 -7.55 -12.57
N VAL A 21 -1.02 -8.21 -13.50
CA VAL A 21 -0.42 -8.95 -14.61
C VAL A 21 -1.04 -8.42 -15.89
N ALA A 22 -0.22 -7.86 -16.78
CA ALA A 22 -0.66 -7.29 -18.03
C ALA A 22 0.31 -7.62 -19.16
N ASP A 23 -0.20 -7.77 -20.37
CA ASP A 23 0.60 -7.77 -21.59
C ASP A 23 1.26 -6.38 -21.77
N ALA A 24 2.55 -6.34 -22.09
CA ALA A 24 3.30 -5.10 -22.21
C ALA A 24 2.74 -4.17 -23.30
N ALA A 25 2.26 -4.73 -24.43
CA ALA A 25 1.60 -3.97 -25.49
C ALA A 25 0.28 -3.34 -25.04
N ARG A 26 -0.33 -3.86 -23.97
CA ARG A 26 -1.58 -3.36 -23.36
C ARG A 26 -1.37 -2.67 -22.01
N SER A 27 -0.14 -2.29 -21.68
CA SER A 27 0.20 -1.62 -20.42
C SER A 27 -0.69 -0.42 -20.06
N GLN A 28 -1.18 0.32 -21.07
CA GLN A 28 -2.06 1.48 -20.87
C GLN A 28 -3.49 1.14 -20.42
N ASP A 29 -3.93 -0.11 -20.60
CA ASP A 29 -5.26 -0.57 -20.17
C ASP A 29 -5.39 -0.70 -18.65
N VAL A 30 -4.27 -0.60 -17.92
CA VAL A 30 -4.24 -0.54 -16.45
C VAL A 30 -5.18 0.55 -15.89
N LYS A 31 -5.39 1.64 -16.65
CA LYS A 31 -6.31 2.72 -16.27
C LYS A 31 -7.75 2.22 -16.10
N PHE A 32 -8.19 1.26 -16.92
CA PHE A 32 -9.56 0.73 -16.85
C PHE A 32 -9.73 -0.14 -15.61
N VAL A 33 -8.71 -0.94 -15.27
CA VAL A 33 -8.68 -1.72 -14.03
C VAL A 33 -8.74 -0.79 -12.82
N ALA A 34 -7.92 0.26 -12.80
CA ALA A 34 -7.92 1.25 -11.72
C ALA A 34 -9.28 1.97 -11.58
N GLN A 35 -9.89 2.35 -12.70
CA GLN A 35 -11.23 2.97 -12.71
C GLN A 35 -12.31 2.03 -12.20
N GLU A 36 -12.26 0.75 -12.55
CA GLU A 36 -13.24 -0.23 -12.07
C GLU A 36 -13.08 -0.50 -10.57
N LEU A 37 -11.84 -0.63 -10.08
CA LEU A 37 -11.57 -0.74 -8.65
C LEU A 37 -12.09 0.49 -7.89
N LYS A 38 -11.90 1.69 -8.45
CA LYS A 38 -12.47 2.94 -7.90
C LYS A 38 -14.00 2.88 -7.85
N ARG A 39 -14.65 2.47 -8.94
CA ARG A 39 -16.12 2.38 -9.04
C ARG A 39 -16.70 1.41 -8.02
N ARG A 40 -16.00 0.29 -7.77
CA ARG A 40 -16.37 -0.70 -6.76
C ARG A 40 -16.05 -0.27 -5.33
N GLY A 41 -15.33 0.84 -5.14
CA GLY A 41 -14.83 1.25 -3.83
C GLY A 41 -13.82 0.26 -3.24
N HIS A 42 -13.13 -0.51 -4.08
CA HIS A 42 -12.24 -1.57 -3.65
C HIS A 42 -11.02 -1.02 -2.91
N ASP A 43 -10.58 -1.70 -1.85
CA ASP A 43 -9.52 -1.21 -0.97
C ASP A 43 -8.17 -1.05 -1.69
N ALA A 44 -7.86 -1.91 -2.66
CA ALA A 44 -6.67 -1.77 -3.52
C ALA A 44 -6.62 -0.43 -4.29
N PHE A 45 -7.75 0.26 -4.48
CA PHE A 45 -7.76 1.62 -5.03
C PHE A 45 -7.57 2.70 -3.96
N ARG A 46 -7.97 2.43 -2.71
CA ARG A 46 -8.02 3.41 -1.62
C ARG A 46 -6.80 3.40 -0.71
N LEU A 47 -6.22 2.24 -0.47
CA LEU A 47 -5.27 1.99 0.60
C LEU A 47 -3.92 1.60 0.03
N HIS A 48 -3.08 2.60 -0.23
CA HIS A 48 -1.65 2.34 -0.30
C HIS A 48 -1.21 1.91 1.10
N ARG A 49 -0.90 0.62 1.29
CA ARG A 49 -0.47 0.08 2.60
C ARG A 49 0.67 0.89 3.19
N THR A 50 1.57 1.42 2.35
CA THR A 50 2.71 2.26 2.73
C THR A 50 2.55 3.67 2.19
N VAL A 51 2.75 4.68 3.04
CA VAL A 51 2.70 6.09 2.67
C VAL A 51 4.02 6.77 2.98
N SER A 52 4.53 7.52 1.99
CA SER A 52 5.74 8.33 2.13
C SER A 52 5.44 9.69 2.79
N ARG A 53 6.32 10.09 3.70
CA ARG A 53 6.32 11.37 4.41
C ARG A 53 7.72 11.99 4.37
N PRO A 54 7.89 13.31 4.64
CA PRO A 54 9.21 13.93 4.67
C PRO A 54 10.18 13.24 5.66
N TRP A 55 9.68 12.78 6.81
CA TRP A 55 10.48 12.10 7.84
C TRP A 55 10.76 10.62 7.56
N GLY A 56 10.08 10.00 6.59
CA GLY A 56 10.19 8.55 6.34
C GLY A 56 8.93 7.94 5.76
N THR A 57 8.54 6.76 6.23
CA THR A 57 7.32 6.08 5.79
C THR A 57 6.55 5.50 6.97
N TYR A 58 5.23 5.34 6.80
CA TYR A 58 4.48 4.40 7.62
C TYR A 58 3.75 3.40 6.74
N THR A 59 3.66 2.17 7.22
CA THR A 59 2.86 1.10 6.63
C THR A 59 1.77 0.72 7.59
N VAL A 60 0.50 0.74 7.19
CA VAL A 60 -0.60 0.14 7.95
C VAL A 60 -0.52 -1.37 7.75
N LEU A 61 -0.16 -2.08 8.82
CA LEU A 61 -0.09 -3.54 8.80
C LEU A 61 -1.48 -4.14 8.96
N GLU A 62 -2.25 -3.57 9.88
CA GLU A 62 -3.60 -4.01 10.23
C GLU A 62 -4.41 -2.85 10.78
N GLU A 63 -5.72 -2.86 10.52
CA GLU A 63 -6.68 -1.90 11.04
C GLU A 63 -7.96 -2.63 11.43
N GLY A 64 -8.48 -2.30 12.60
CA GLY A 64 -9.76 -2.78 13.09
C GLY A 64 -10.54 -1.65 13.74
N ARG A 65 -11.77 -1.95 14.18
CA ARG A 65 -12.72 -0.92 14.66
C ARG A 65 -12.17 0.01 15.75
N ARG A 66 -11.22 -0.46 16.58
CA ARG A 66 -10.66 0.30 17.71
C ARG A 66 -9.12 0.30 17.75
N PHE A 67 -8.45 -0.16 16.69
CA PHE A 67 -7.00 -0.22 16.68
C PHE A 67 -6.44 -0.02 15.27
N LYS A 68 -5.18 0.40 15.21
CA LYS A 68 -4.40 0.47 13.97
C LYS A 68 -2.96 0.16 14.29
N ILE A 69 -2.40 -0.83 13.60
CA ILE A 69 -1.00 -1.24 13.72
C ILE A 69 -0.23 -0.62 12.57
N LYS A 70 0.84 0.10 12.89
CA LYS A 70 1.71 0.72 11.90
C LYS A 70 3.14 0.28 12.09
N ARG A 71 3.82 -0.07 10.99
CA ARG A 71 5.27 -0.05 10.93
C ARG A 71 5.71 1.34 10.51
N ILE A 72 6.61 1.96 11.26
CA ILE A 72 7.12 3.29 10.96
C ILE A 72 8.62 3.19 10.70
N VAL A 73 9.07 3.71 9.55
CA VAL A 73 10.48 3.81 9.20
C VAL A 73 10.83 5.29 9.22
N VAL A 74 11.69 5.70 10.15
CA VAL A 74 12.18 7.07 10.24
C VAL A 74 13.53 7.15 9.52
N ARG A 75 13.67 8.11 8.60
CA ARG A 75 14.96 8.34 7.94
C ARG A 75 16.00 8.82 8.95
N PRO A 76 17.30 8.54 8.75
CA PRO A 76 18.35 9.10 9.59
C PRO A 76 18.20 10.61 9.73
N LYS A 77 18.35 11.13 10.96
CA LYS A 77 18.22 12.56 11.32
C LYS A 77 16.83 13.18 11.17
N ALA A 78 15.81 12.41 10.79
CA ALA A 78 14.43 12.89 10.81
C ALA A 78 13.75 12.58 12.16
N SER A 79 12.57 13.18 12.38
CA SER A 79 11.76 12.93 13.56
C SER A 79 10.27 12.93 13.21
N LEU A 80 9.49 12.24 14.05
CA LEU A 80 8.05 12.39 14.09
C LEU A 80 7.70 13.63 14.90
N SER A 81 6.60 14.30 14.57
CA SER A 81 6.06 15.37 15.41
C SER A 81 5.59 14.79 16.75
N LEU A 82 5.79 15.53 17.84
CA LEU A 82 5.17 15.20 19.13
C LEU A 82 3.65 15.21 18.97
N GLN A 83 2.97 14.20 19.52
CA GLN A 83 1.53 14.06 19.46
C GLN A 83 0.97 13.83 20.87
N MET A 84 -0.10 14.54 21.20
CA MET A 84 -0.87 14.32 22.42
C MET A 84 -2.17 13.59 22.09
N HIS A 85 -2.57 12.65 22.96
CA HIS A 85 -3.74 11.82 22.75
C HIS A 85 -4.60 11.72 24.02
N HIS A 86 -5.89 12.07 23.92
CA HIS A 86 -6.85 11.95 25.03
C HIS A 86 -7.47 10.55 25.15
N HIS A 87 -7.66 9.84 24.02
CA HIS A 87 -8.40 8.56 23.96
C HIS A 87 -7.63 7.46 23.22
N ARG A 88 -6.32 7.64 23.06
CA ARG A 88 -5.46 6.70 22.33
C ARG A 88 -4.24 6.40 23.18
N SER A 89 -4.00 5.11 23.38
CA SER A 89 -2.73 4.59 23.86
C SER A 89 -1.89 4.17 22.65
N GLU A 90 -0.59 4.43 22.68
CA GLU A 90 0.36 3.93 21.70
C GLU A 90 1.33 2.96 22.40
N HIS A 91 1.60 1.84 21.74
CA HIS A 91 2.61 0.88 22.16
C HIS A 91 3.64 0.77 21.03
N TRP A 92 4.92 0.92 21.39
CA TRP A 92 6.06 0.91 20.47
C TRP A 92 6.94 -0.29 20.82
N ILE A 93 7.32 -1.05 19.78
CA ILE A 93 8.14 -2.28 19.87
C ILE A 93 9.41 -2.07 19.06
#